data_AF-A0A1Q6YJD9-F1
#
_entry.id   AF-A0A1Q6YJD9-F1
#
_cell.length_a   1.000
_cell.length_b   1.000
_cell.length_c   1.000
_cell.angle_alpha   90.00
_cell.angle_beta   90.00
_cell.angle_gamma   90.00
#
_symmetry.space_group_name_H-M   'P 1'
#
loop_
_entity.id
_entity.type
_entity.pdbx_description
1 polymer ?
#
loop_
_entity_poly.entity_id
_entity_poly.type
_entity_poly.pdbx_seq_one_letter_code
_entity_poly.pdbx_strand_id
1 'polypeptide(L)' 'MKPARVVTAILLLAGCSSTGEWVYNKPRTSAVQVDRDLGTCRKESTRNTAVVLAPSQRLDRDAMNRCMERKGYTVTLETE' A
#
# COMPACT_ATOMS: atom_id res chain seq x y z
N MET A 1 34.78 13.18 -43.36
CA MET A 1 35.09 13.45 -41.94
C MET A 1 33.88 13.03 -41.11
N LYS A 2 33.96 11.95 -40.34
CA LYS A 2 32.83 11.37 -39.58
C LYS A 2 32.70 12.08 -38.23
N PRO A 3 31.57 12.69 -37.87
CA PRO A 3 31.36 13.14 -36.49
C PRO A 3 30.96 11.95 -35.62
N ALA A 4 31.89 11.51 -34.76
CA ALA A 4 31.61 10.57 -33.68
C ALA A 4 30.71 11.27 -32.66
N ARG A 5 29.43 10.93 -32.65
CA ARG A 5 28.48 11.38 -31.63
C ARG A 5 28.66 10.51 -30.40
N VAL A 6 29.43 11.01 -29.44
CA VAL A 6 29.50 10.47 -28.08
C VAL A 6 28.15 10.76 -27.43
N VAL A 7 27.28 9.75 -27.36
CA VAL A 7 26.02 9.84 -26.62
C VAL A 7 26.31 9.46 -25.18
N THR A 8 26.51 10.47 -24.35
CA THR A 8 26.60 10.34 -22.90
C THR A 8 25.24 9.90 -22.38
N ALA A 9 25.10 8.61 -22.06
CA ALA A 9 23.92 8.08 -21.40
C ALA A 9 23.90 8.60 -19.95
N ILE A 10 23.02 9.57 -19.68
CA ILE A 10 22.66 9.97 -18.32
C ILE A 10 21.78 8.85 -17.76
N LEU A 11 22.40 7.92 -17.03
CA LEU A 11 21.70 7.01 -16.13
C LEU A 11 21.18 7.85 -14.96
N LEU A 12 19.98 8.42 -15.13
CA LEU A 12 19.17 8.89 -14.03
C LEU A 12 18.90 7.70 -13.14
N LEU A 13 19.61 7.67 -12.01
CA LEU A 13 19.26 6.87 -10.84
C LEU A 13 17.89 7.36 -10.36
N ALA A 14 16.83 6.87 -11.00
CA ALA A 14 15.51 6.80 -10.38
C ALA A 14 15.70 5.88 -9.17
N GLY A 15 15.93 6.49 -8.01
CA GLY A 15 15.75 5.80 -6.74
C GLY A 15 14.28 5.39 -6.68
N CYS A 16 13.97 4.19 -7.14
CA CYS A 16 12.66 3.57 -7.05
C CYS A 16 12.33 3.32 -5.57
N SER A 17 11.94 4.36 -4.85
CA SER A 17 11.06 4.20 -3.70
C SER A 17 9.64 4.11 -4.22
N SER A 18 9.30 2.98 -4.86
CA SER A 18 7.92 2.67 -5.24
C SER A 18 7.15 2.44 -3.93
N THR A 19 6.61 3.53 -3.37
CA THR A 19 5.70 3.48 -2.24
C THR A 19 4.34 3.06 -2.77
N GLY A 20 4.12 1.75 -2.92
CA GLY A 20 2.80 1.26 -3.29
C GLY A 20 1.76 1.54 -2.22
N GLU A 21 0.59 2.06 -2.61
CA GLU A 21 -0.55 2.29 -1.72
C GLU A 21 -1.55 1.13 -1.83
N TRP A 22 -2.08 0.68 -0.68
CA TRP A 22 -3.12 -0.34 -0.66
C TRP A 22 -4.49 0.28 -0.89
N VAL A 23 -5.17 -0.18 -1.94
CA VAL A 23 -6.52 0.26 -2.31
C VAL A 23 -7.54 -0.82 -1.98
N TYR A 24 -8.65 -0.41 -1.35
CA TYR A 24 -9.76 -1.27 -0.98
C TYR A 24 -11.02 -0.87 -1.73
N ASN A 25 -11.47 -1.70 -2.65
CA ASN A 25 -12.66 -1.42 -3.46
C ASN A 25 -13.80 -2.40 -3.17
N LYS A 26 -15.01 -1.88 -2.99
CA LYS A 26 -16.23 -2.69 -2.89
C LYS A 26 -17.40 -1.96 -3.55
N PRO A 27 -17.91 -2.45 -4.70
CA PRO A 27 -18.98 -1.79 -5.43
C PRO A 27 -20.23 -1.57 -4.56
N ARG A 28 -20.91 -0.44 -4.75
CA ARG A 28 -22.17 -0.09 -4.07
C ARG A 28 -22.07 0.03 -2.53
N THR A 29 -20.87 0.26 -2.01
CA THR A 29 -20.67 0.51 -0.56
C THR A 29 -20.64 2.02 -0.30
N SER A 30 -21.37 2.48 0.72
CA SER A 30 -21.34 3.89 1.12
C SER A 30 -20.05 4.24 1.86
N ALA A 31 -19.61 5.49 1.79
CA ALA A 31 -18.41 5.96 2.50
C ALA A 31 -18.46 5.65 4.01
N VAL A 32 -19.61 5.86 4.65
CA VAL A 32 -19.83 5.54 6.07
C VAL A 32 -19.58 4.05 6.36
N GLN A 33 -19.96 3.17 5.42
CA GLN A 33 -19.75 1.74 5.58
C GLN A 33 -18.29 1.34 5.34
N VAL A 34 -17.62 1.99 4.39
CA VAL A 34 -16.16 1.84 4.19
C VAL A 34 -15.41 2.22 5.46
N ASP A 35 -15.70 3.39 6.04
CA ASP A 35 -15.04 3.85 7.27
C ASP A 35 -15.26 2.89 8.44
N ARG A 36 -16.49 2.39 8.59
CA ARG A 36 -16.83 1.40 9.61
C ARG A 36 -16.02 0.12 9.42
N ASP A 37 -15.98 -0.41 8.20
CA ASP A 37 -15.27 -1.64 7.87
C ASP A 37 -13.76 -1.51 8.08
N LEU A 38 -13.17 -0.39 7.63
CA LEU A 38 -11.77 -0.05 7.88
C LEU A 38 -11.46 0.05 9.37
N GLY A 39 -12.36 0.68 10.14
CA GLY A 39 -12.23 0.80 11.60
C GLY A 39 -12.24 -0.56 12.31
N THR A 40 -13.16 -1.45 11.92
CA THR A 40 -13.22 -2.83 12.44
C THR A 40 -11.95 -3.59 12.09
N CYS A 41 -11.56 -3.61 10.81
CA CYS A 41 -10.39 -4.36 10.37
C CYS A 41 -9.08 -3.82 10.94
N ARG A 42 -8.95 -2.51 11.12
CA ARG A 42 -7.78 -1.91 11.77
C ARG A 42 -7.65 -2.38 13.21
N LYS A 43 -8.76 -2.47 13.97
CA LYS A 43 -8.73 -2.97 15.35
C LYS A 43 -8.31 -4.43 15.42
N GLU A 44 -8.83 -5.28 14.54
CA GLU A 44 -8.44 -6.71 14.45
C GLU A 44 -6.97 -6.90 14.07
N SER A 45 -6.42 -5.96 13.29
CA SER A 45 -5.09 -6.07 12.67
C SER A 45 -4.02 -5.27 13.41
N THR A 46 -4.39 -4.54 14.45
CA THR A 46 -3.41 -3.84 15.30
C THR A 46 -2.85 -4.83 16.29
N ARG A 47 -1.56 -5.19 16.14
CA ARG A 47 -0.89 -6.09 17.08
C ARG A 47 -0.65 -5.36 18.40
N ASN A 48 -1.03 -5.99 19.51
CA ASN A 48 -0.76 -5.48 20.86
C ASN A 48 0.68 -5.85 21.31
N THR A 49 1.67 -5.62 20.45
CA THR A 49 3.07 -5.97 20.73
C THR A 49 3.73 -4.82 21.50
N ALA A 50 4.29 -5.13 22.68
CA ALA A 50 4.91 -4.18 23.61
C ALA A 50 6.18 -3.50 23.06
N VAL A 51 6.74 -3.99 21.95
CA VAL A 51 7.93 -3.45 21.29
C VAL A 51 7.56 -3.10 19.85
N VAL A 52 7.44 -1.80 19.56
CA VAL A 52 7.17 -1.26 18.23
C VAL A 52 8.36 -0.39 17.85
N LEU A 53 9.09 -0.75 16.79
CA LEU A 53 10.27 0.01 16.34
C LEU A 53 9.88 1.17 15.39
N ALA A 54 8.70 1.10 14.75
CA ALA A 54 8.14 2.18 13.92
C ALA A 54 6.61 2.25 14.00
N PRO A 55 5.98 3.44 13.92
CA PRO A 55 4.51 3.58 13.96
C PRO A 55 3.75 2.75 12.91
N SER A 56 4.36 2.54 11.75
CA SER A 56 3.83 1.71 10.65
C SER A 56 3.79 0.21 10.97
N GLN A 57 4.62 -0.27 11.90
CA GLN A 57 4.67 -1.68 12.32
C GLN A 57 3.52 -2.07 13.26
N ARG A 58 2.73 -1.11 13.77
CA ARG A 58 1.58 -1.42 14.62
C ARG A 58 0.47 -2.13 13.87
N LEU A 59 0.35 -1.88 12.57
CA LEU A 59 -0.70 -2.43 11.73
C LEU A 59 -0.15 -3.61 10.93
N ASP A 60 -0.59 -4.81 11.27
CA ASP A 60 -0.37 -6.01 10.47
C ASP A 60 -1.16 -5.88 9.16
N ARG A 61 -0.45 -5.57 8.08
CA ARG A 61 -1.05 -5.32 6.76
C ARG A 61 -1.71 -6.57 6.19
N ASP A 62 -1.12 -7.73 6.41
CA ASP A 62 -1.70 -8.97 5.91
C ASP A 62 -2.99 -9.31 6.66
N ALA A 63 -3.03 -9.07 7.98
CA ALA A 63 -4.26 -9.21 8.77
C ALA A 63 -5.34 -8.22 8.30
N MET A 64 -4.96 -6.97 8.02
CA MET A 64 -5.86 -5.93 7.51
C MET A 64 -6.47 -6.35 6.17
N ASN A 65 -5.62 -6.72 5.22
CA ASN A 65 -6.02 -7.12 3.87
C ASN A 65 -6.97 -8.33 3.92
N ARG A 66 -6.61 -9.37 4.68
CA ARG A 66 -7.49 -10.55 4.86
C ARG A 66 -8.84 -10.18 5.49
N CYS A 67 -8.87 -9.24 6.43
CA CYS A 67 -10.13 -8.78 7.00
C CYS A 67 -11.01 -8.07 5.97
N MET A 68 -10.42 -7.20 5.16
CA MET A 68 -11.12 -6.49 4.09
C MET A 68 -11.65 -7.46 3.02
N GLU A 69 -10.85 -8.45 2.61
CA GLU A 69 -11.29 -9.52 1.69
C GLU A 69 -12.48 -10.30 2.23
N ARG A 70 -12.47 -10.70 3.50
CA ARG A 70 -13.62 -11.39 4.14
C ARG A 70 -14.90 -10.54 4.14
N LYS A 71 -14.76 -9.22 4.17
CA LYS A 71 -15.88 -8.27 4.07
C LYS A 71 -16.33 -8.04 2.61
N GLY A 72 -15.67 -8.66 1.64
CA GLY A 72 -15.99 -8.58 0.21
C GLY A 72 -15.35 -7.39 -0.51
N TYR A 73 -14.27 -6.84 0.02
CA TYR A 73 -13.45 -5.86 -0.70
C TYR A 73 -12.44 -6.58 -1.59
N THR A 74 -12.21 -6.04 -2.77
CA THR A 74 -11.02 -6.34 -3.56
C THR A 74 -9.86 -5.50 -3.01
N VAL A 75 -8.72 -6.16 -2.77
CA VAL A 75 -7.51 -5.51 -2.25
C VAL A 75 -6.45 -5.49 -3.35
N THR A 76 -5.95 -4.31 -3.68
CA THR A 76 -4.88 -4.12 -4.67
C THR A 76 -3.76 -3.28 -4.09
N LEU A 77 -2.52 -3.63 -4.44
CA LEU A 77 -1.38 -2.75 -4.21
C LEU A 77 -1.20 -1.94 -5.50
N GLU A 78 -1.50 -0.65 -5.44
CA GLU A 78 -1.25 0.26 -6.55
C GLU A 78 0.16 0.82 -6.38
N THR A 79 1.02 0.50 -7.34
CA THR A 79 2.36 1.09 -7.45
C THR A 79 2.27 2.23 -8.45
N GLU A 80 2.67 3.44 -8.04
CA GLU A 80 2.94 4.55 -8.97
C GLU A 80 4.10 4.22 -9.92
#